data_AF-A0AAU3BJN0-F1
#
_entry.id   AF-A0AAU3BJN0-F1
#
_cell.length_a   1.000
_cell.length_b   1.000
_cell.length_c   1.000
_cell.angle_alpha   90.00
_cell.angle_beta   90.00
_cell.angle_gamma   90.00
#
_symmetry.space_group_name_H-M   'P 1'
#
loop_
_entity.id
_entity.type
_entity.pdbx_description
1 polymer ?
#
loop_
_entity_poly.entity_id
_entity_poly.type
_entity_poly.pdbx_seq_one_letter_code
_entity_poly.pdbx_strand_id
1 'polypeptide(L)'
;MGQAVNSPEPGIEQAATARLLDLVRSFITTHVSWKPLLIGAVITGDDGMRLYFRSPERDRTYGVDVLISHTGPGLLGAMASPAFLANEHLHRPSSDPNCDVIVDLTDY
;
A
#
# COMPACT_ATOMS: atom_id res chain seq x y z
N MET A 1 -2.39 15.69 29.82
CA MET A 1 -3.47 16.00 28.87
C MET A 1 -3.36 15.00 27.74
N GLY A 2 -4.18 13.94 27.75
CA GLY A 2 -4.18 12.93 26.68
C GLY A 2 -5.01 13.47 25.52
N GLN A 3 -4.41 13.61 24.34
CA GLN A 3 -5.15 13.92 23.13
C GLN A 3 -6.16 12.79 22.90
N ALA A 4 -7.44 13.14 22.82
CA ALA A 4 -8.45 12.25 22.28
C ALA A 4 -8.04 11.96 20.83
N VAL A 5 -7.57 10.74 20.59
CA VAL A 5 -7.42 10.22 19.24
C VAL A 5 -8.85 10.16 18.72
N ASN A 6 -9.24 11.08 17.84
CA ASN A 6 -10.52 11.00 17.16
C ASN A 6 -10.48 9.69 16.36
N SER A 7 -11.21 8.68 16.84
CA SER A 7 -11.51 7.53 16.01
C SER A 7 -12.32 8.03 14.82
N PRO A 8 -11.99 7.60 13.59
CA PRO A 8 -12.75 8.00 12.41
C PRO A 8 -14.24 7.68 12.59
N GLU A 9 -15.11 8.49 12.00
CA GLU A 9 -16.54 8.21 12.05
C GLU A 9 -16.83 6.82 11.46
N PRO A 10 -17.71 6.00 12.06
CA PRO A 10 -17.89 4.59 11.68
C PRO A 10 -18.18 4.34 10.19
N GLY A 11 -18.84 5.29 9.52
CA GLY A 11 -19.14 5.20 8.09
C GLY A 11 -17.92 5.38 7.18
N ILE A 12 -16.93 6.18 7.61
CA ILE A 12 -15.70 6.43 6.86
C ILE A 12 -14.80 5.21 6.94
N GLU A 13 -14.62 4.65 8.14
CA GLU A 13 -13.81 3.45 8.36
C GLU A 13 -14.36 2.23 7.59
N GLN A 14 -15.69 2.09 7.54
CA GLN A 14 -16.34 1.00 6.80
C GLN A 14 -16.13 1.14 5.28
N ALA A 15 -16.22 2.35 4.75
CA ALA A 15 -15.98 2.62 3.32
C ALA A 15 -14.51 2.41 2.95
N ALA A 16 -13.57 2.90 3.77
CA ALA A 16 -12.14 2.68 3.59
C ALA A 16 -11.77 1.20 3.63
N THR A 17 -12.34 0.45 4.58
CA THR A 17 -12.15 -1.00 4.69
C THR A 17 -12.67 -1.74 3.46
N ALA A 18 -13.87 -1.39 2.96
CA ALA A 18 -14.42 -2.01 1.76
C ALA A 18 -13.51 -1.79 0.53
N ARG A 19 -13.02 -0.55 0.34
CA ARG A 19 -12.06 -0.22 -0.71
C ARG A 19 -10.76 -1.00 -0.58
N LEU A 20 -10.20 -1.09 0.63
CA LEU A 20 -9.00 -1.88 0.89
C LEU A 20 -9.22 -3.35 0.52
N LEU A 21 -10.35 -3.95 0.91
CA LEU A 21 -10.67 -5.33 0.57
C LEU A 21 -10.76 -5.56 -0.95
N ASP A 22 -11.34 -4.63 -1.70
CA ASP A 22 -11.39 -4.71 -3.16
C ASP A 22 -9.99 -4.66 -3.79
N LEU A 23 -9.11 -3.82 -3.26
CA LEU A 23 -7.72 -3.71 -3.71
C LEU A 23 -6.91 -4.98 -3.39
N VAL A 24 -7.01 -5.46 -2.15
CA VAL A 24 -6.38 -6.71 -1.72
C VAL A 24 -6.87 -7.87 -2.59
N ARG A 25 -8.19 -7.94 -2.84
CA ARG A 25 -8.77 -8.93 -3.75
C ARG A 25 -8.15 -8.85 -5.15
N SER A 26 -8.00 -7.66 -5.72
CA SER A 26 -7.38 -7.45 -7.03
C SER A 26 -5.96 -8.02 -7.10
N PHE A 27 -5.12 -7.72 -6.10
CA PHE A 27 -3.76 -8.25 -6.06
C PHE A 27 -3.69 -9.76 -5.85
N ILE A 28 -4.56 -10.32 -5.01
CA ILE A 28 -4.60 -11.77 -4.76
C ILE A 28 -5.07 -12.52 -6.00
N THR A 29 -6.16 -12.10 -6.64
CA THR A 29 -6.75 -12.84 -7.78
C THR A 29 -5.92 -12.74 -9.06
N THR A 30 -5.07 -11.71 -9.18
CA THR A 30 -4.23 -11.47 -10.36
C THR A 30 -2.74 -11.76 -10.12
N HIS A 31 -2.40 -12.33 -8.96
CA HIS A 31 -1.02 -12.64 -8.61
C HIS A 31 -0.45 -13.76 -9.49
N VAL A 32 0.80 -13.56 -9.89
CA VAL A 32 1.65 -14.54 -10.60
C VAL A 32 3.07 -14.40 -10.05
N SER A 33 3.87 -15.47 -10.12
CA SER A 33 5.16 -15.58 -9.43
C SER A 33 6.17 -14.49 -9.75
N TRP A 34 6.11 -13.90 -10.95
CA TRP A 34 7.02 -12.84 -11.40
C TRP A 34 6.58 -11.43 -10.96
N LYS A 35 5.41 -11.28 -10.33
CA LYS A 35 4.94 -10.00 -9.79
C LYS A 35 5.29 -9.87 -8.30
N PRO A 36 5.34 -8.64 -7.77
CA PRO A 36 5.41 -8.42 -6.33
C PRO A 36 4.22 -9.11 -5.63
N LEU A 37 4.48 -9.72 -4.48
CA LEU A 37 3.46 -10.37 -3.67
C LEU A 37 2.95 -9.38 -2.63
N LEU A 38 1.65 -9.12 -2.61
CA LEU A 38 1.02 -8.41 -1.49
C LEU A 38 1.09 -9.28 -0.23
N ILE A 39 1.72 -8.77 0.82
CA ILE A 39 1.91 -9.50 2.09
C ILE A 39 1.17 -8.86 3.27
N GLY A 40 0.65 -7.65 3.10
CA GLY A 40 -0.12 -6.97 4.14
C GLY A 40 -0.59 -5.58 3.72
N ALA A 41 -1.40 -4.98 4.58
CA ALA A 41 -1.85 -3.61 4.45
C ALA A 41 -2.13 -3.01 5.84
N VAL A 42 -1.98 -1.70 5.98
CA VAL A 42 -2.40 -0.94 7.16
C VAL A 42 -3.05 0.36 6.73
N ILE A 43 -4.16 0.73 7.37
CA ILE A 43 -4.79 2.04 7.22
C ILE A 43 -4.04 3.01 8.13
N THR A 44 -3.50 4.09 7.57
CA THR A 44 -2.63 5.05 8.27
C THR A 44 -3.33 6.36 8.59
N GLY A 45 -4.55 6.57 8.06
CA GLY A 45 -5.41 7.72 8.34
C GLY A 45 -6.76 7.56 7.65
N ASP A 46 -7.54 8.63 7.56
CA ASP A 46 -8.90 8.58 6.99
C ASP A 46 -8.93 8.17 5.51
N ASP A 47 -7.90 8.56 4.75
CA ASP A 47 -7.75 8.21 3.33
C ASP A 47 -6.37 7.61 3.02
N GLY A 48 -5.48 7.50 4.01
CA GLY A 48 -4.14 6.95 3.84
C GLY A 48 -4.09 5.45 4.08
N MET A 49 -3.38 4.72 3.23
CA MET A 49 -2.99 3.35 3.52
C MET A 49 -1.56 3.07 3.07
N ARG A 50 -0.92 2.11 3.76
CA ARG A 50 0.32 1.49 3.34
C ARG A 50 0.07 0.05 2.95
N LEU A 51 0.45 -0.31 1.73
CA LEU A 51 0.44 -1.67 1.22
C LEU A 51 1.85 -2.25 1.26
N TYR A 52 1.99 -3.48 1.72
CA TYR A 52 3.30 -4.15 1.79
C TYR A 52 3.43 -5.15 0.66
N PHE A 53 4.45 -4.95 -0.18
CA PHE A 53 4.77 -5.85 -1.28
C PHE A 53 6.14 -6.45 -1.10
N ARG A 54 6.24 -7.77 -1.23
CA ARG A 54 7.53 -8.45 -1.31
C ARG A 54 7.95 -8.60 -2.76
N SER A 55 9.22 -8.29 -3.07
CA SER A 55 9.81 -8.47 -4.41
C SER A 55 9.57 -9.89 -4.94
N PRO A 56 9.52 -10.09 -6.27
CA PRO A 56 9.47 -11.43 -6.86
C PRO A 56 10.62 -12.33 -6.35
N GLU A 57 11.82 -11.76 -6.22
CA GLU A 57 13.05 -12.41 -5.75
C GLU A 57 13.05 -12.69 -4.23
N ARG A 58 12.07 -12.14 -3.50
CA ARG A 58 11.86 -12.31 -2.05
C ARG A 58 12.96 -11.72 -1.16
N ASP A 59 13.81 -10.88 -1.71
CA ASP A 59 14.95 -10.23 -1.06
C ASP A 59 14.64 -8.83 -0.50
N ARG A 60 13.54 -8.20 -0.93
CA ARG A 60 13.15 -6.86 -0.51
C ARG A 60 11.65 -6.75 -0.28
N THR A 61 11.26 -5.96 0.71
CA THR A 61 9.88 -5.58 1.03
C THR A 61 9.70 -4.08 0.85
N TYR A 62 8.72 -3.70 0.05
CA TYR A 62 8.31 -2.33 -0.23
C TYR A 62 7.09 -1.98 0.61
N GLY A 63 7.15 -0.89 1.37
CA GLY A 63 5.98 -0.23 1.91
C GLY A 63 5.50 0.84 0.92
N VAL A 64 4.31 0.68 0.37
CA VAL A 64 3.77 1.57 -0.67
C VAL A 64 2.65 2.42 -0.08
N ASP A 65 2.91 3.72 0.08
CA ASP A 65 1.94 4.67 0.62
C ASP A 65 1.07 5.22 -0.51
N VAL A 66 -0.25 5.17 -0.32
CA VAL A 66 -1.25 5.59 -1.32
C VAL A 66 -2.47 6.18 -0.62
N LEU A 67 -3.23 6.99 -1.38
CA LEU A 67 -4.56 7.42 -0.97
C LEU A 67 -5.61 6.41 -1.46
N ILE A 68 -6.46 5.93 -0.54
CA ILE A 68 -7.51 4.94 -0.81
C ILE A 68 -8.46 5.46 -1.90
N SER A 69 -8.87 6.72 -1.79
CA SER A 69 -9.75 7.39 -2.73
C SER A 69 -9.17 7.51 -4.14
N HIS A 70 -7.83 7.54 -4.27
CA HIS A 70 -7.12 7.72 -5.54
C HIS A 70 -6.59 6.41 -6.14
N THR A 71 -6.88 5.26 -5.53
CA THR A 71 -6.37 3.97 -6.02
C THR A 71 -7.17 3.46 -7.21
N GLY A 72 -6.86 3.97 -8.39
CA GLY A 72 -7.42 3.56 -9.67
C GLY A 72 -6.62 2.47 -10.40
N PRO A 73 -7.10 1.99 -11.58
CA PRO A 73 -6.44 0.92 -12.35
C PRO A 73 -4.99 1.22 -12.73
N GLY A 74 -4.66 2.48 -13.00
CA GLY A 74 -3.29 2.90 -13.34
C GLY A 74 -2.31 2.70 -12.18
N LEU A 75 -2.69 3.16 -10.99
CA LEU A 75 -1.90 2.99 -9.77
C LEU A 75 -1.79 1.52 -9.36
N LEU A 76 -2.88 0.75 -9.50
CA LEU A 76 -2.85 -0.71 -9.32
C LEU A 76 -1.84 -1.39 -10.26
N GLY A 77 -1.83 -1.00 -11.54
CA GLY A 77 -0.87 -1.50 -12.52
C GLY A 77 0.57 -1.15 -12.17
N ALA A 78 0.81 0.07 -11.68
CA ALA A 78 2.13 0.52 -11.24
C ALA A 78 2.63 -0.30 -10.04
N MET A 79 1.80 -0.50 -9.01
CA MET A 79 2.15 -1.32 -7.84
C MET A 79 2.35 -2.81 -8.18
N ALA A 80 1.66 -3.31 -9.20
CA ALA A 80 1.84 -4.69 -9.68
C ALA A 80 3.13 -4.88 -10.52
N SER A 81 3.84 -3.81 -10.86
CA SER A 81 5.03 -3.84 -11.70
C SER A 81 6.31 -3.96 -10.86
N PRO A 82 7.12 -5.03 -11.04
CA PRO A 82 8.41 -5.16 -10.36
C PRO A 82 9.35 -3.99 -10.65
N ALA A 83 9.42 -3.56 -11.92
CA ALA A 83 10.31 -2.49 -12.35
C ALA A 83 9.92 -1.13 -11.75
N PHE A 84 8.62 -0.90 -11.56
CA PHE A 84 8.14 0.33 -10.94
C PHE A 84 8.49 0.37 -9.46
N LEU A 85 8.20 -0.70 -8.72
CA LEU A 85 8.55 -0.78 -7.30
C LEU A 85 10.06 -0.78 -7.05
N ALA A 86 10.86 -1.35 -7.96
CA ALA A 86 12.32 -1.37 -7.84
C ALA A 86 12.98 -0.02 -8.23
N ASN A 87 12.23 0.97 -8.72
CA ASN A 87 12.79 2.25 -9.12
C ASN A 87 13.28 3.05 -7.91
N GLU A 88 14.60 3.09 -7.73
CA GLU A 88 15.27 3.74 -6.60
C GLU A 88 14.96 5.25 -6.50
N HIS A 89 14.59 5.91 -7.60
CA HIS A 89 14.17 7.32 -7.56
C HIS A 89 12.86 7.56 -6.82
N LEU A 90 12.04 6.52 -6.66
CA LEU A 90 10.80 6.58 -5.89
C LEU A 90 11.00 6.16 -4.42
N HIS A 91 12.20 5.67 -4.07
CA HIS A 91 12.45 5.12 -2.74
C HIS A 91 12.77 6.22 -1.74
N ARG A 92 12.16 6.09 -0.57
CA ARG A 92 12.51 6.82 0.63
C ARG A 92 13.00 5.84 1.71
N PRO A 93 13.90 6.29 2.60
CA PRO A 93 14.29 5.48 3.74
C PRO A 93 13.07 5.04 4.56
N SER A 94 13.02 3.77 4.94
CA SER A 94 11.99 3.25 5.83
C SER A 94 12.43 3.36 7.28
N SER A 95 11.53 3.84 8.14
CA SER A 95 11.62 3.69 9.60
C SER A 95 10.69 2.58 10.12
N ASP A 96 9.96 1.92 9.23
CA ASP A 96 8.99 0.87 9.53
C ASP A 96 9.69 -0.49 9.51
N PRO A 97 9.67 -1.26 10.62
CA PRO A 97 10.38 -2.54 10.69
C PRO A 97 9.86 -3.61 9.73
N ASN A 98 8.69 -3.40 9.11
CA ASN A 98 8.06 -4.37 8.20
C ASN A 98 8.47 -4.19 6.74
N CYS A 99 9.24 -3.14 6.40
CA CYS A 99 9.68 -2.91 5.03
C CYS A 99 11.05 -2.24 4.95
N ASP A 100 11.78 -2.56 3.89
CA ASP A 100 13.14 -2.07 3.69
C ASP A 100 13.15 -0.63 3.14
N VAL A 101 12.17 -0.31 2.29
CA VAL A 101 12.03 1.02 1.66
C VAL A 101 10.56 1.42 1.57
N ILE A 102 10.34 2.74 1.59
CA ILE A 102 9.02 3.33 1.34
C ILE A 102 8.95 3.84 -0.10
N VAL A 103 7.85 3.56 -0.77
CA VAL A 103 7.49 4.13 -2.07
C VAL A 103 6.25 4.99 -1.83
N ASP A 104 6.43 6.31 -1.87
CA ASP A 104 5.32 7.25 -1.63
C ASP A 104 4.63 7.59 -2.95
N LEU A 105 3.38 7.16 -3.07
CA LEU A 105 2.51 7.35 -4.24
C LEU A 105 1.23 8.12 -3.85
N THR A 106 1.23 8.89 -2.76
CA THR A 106 0.06 9.70 -2.39
C THR A 106 -0.23 10.80 -3.41
N ASP A 107 0.77 11.23 -4.16
CA ASP A 107 0.69 12.27 -5.20
C ASP A 107 0.64 11.71 -6.64
N TYR A 108 0.34 10.41 -6.79
CA TYR A 108 0.33 9.70 -8.09
C TYR A 108 -0.82 10.13 -9.03
#